data_AF-A0A6N7XAN6-F1
#
_entry.id   AF-A0A6N7XAN6-F1
#
_cell.length_a   1.000
_cell.length_b   1.000
_cell.length_c   1.000
_cell.angle_alpha   90.00
_cell.angle_beta   90.00
_cell.angle_gamma   90.00
#
_symmetry.space_group_name_H-M   'P 1'
#
loop_
_entity.id
_entity.type
_entity.pdbx_description
1 polymer ?
#
loop_
_entity_poly.entity_id
_entity_poly.type
_entity_poly.pdbx_seq_one_letter_code
_entity_poly.pdbx_strand_id
1 'polypeptide(L)'
;MPWRAFCPSHHACHDGEKPSPLHPNHPDGCQRTTVPPHGSAGRHARSVQGPTLWKRVVVSKIENQARALSILGLDGAEEVWSFSLGVCPGDPDNREGVAARCYFQHLQPDLNRRCRDPLNSALNYGAAIVQAAVARSLVVAGFVPALGIHHHSQLNAFNLADDIMEPLRPVVDILALEVVESSCELSRQQRSKLRGVLLRTVCLENQKMTVLRATNRMGESLRGATTCEDASLMLTPTILAQGTETQCA
;
A
#
# COMPACT_ATOMS: atom_id res chain seq x y z
N MET A 1 -2.21 -15.09 4.65
CA MET A 1 -1.68 -15.22 6.03
C MET A 1 -2.10 -13.99 6.81
N PRO A 2 -2.71 -14.10 8.00
CA PRO A 2 -3.16 -12.93 8.75
C PRO A 2 -1.98 -12.33 9.51
N TRP A 3 -1.92 -11.01 9.48
CA TRP A 3 -1.01 -10.16 10.24
C TRP A 3 -1.09 -10.55 11.72
N ARG A 4 -0.04 -11.17 12.26
CA ARG A 4 0.07 -11.47 13.69
C ARG A 4 0.87 -10.40 14.41
N ALA A 5 0.31 -10.03 15.57
CA ALA A 5 0.78 -9.09 16.55
C ALA A 5 2.17 -9.42 17.11
N PHE A 6 2.92 -8.38 17.46
CA PHE A 6 3.87 -8.45 18.57
C PHE A 6 3.54 -7.31 19.54
N CYS A 7 3.25 -7.66 20.78
CA CYS A 7 3.05 -6.75 21.90
C CYS A 7 4.03 -7.22 22.98
N PRO A 8 5.03 -6.44 23.40
CA PRO A 8 5.84 -6.78 24.54
C PRO A 8 5.25 -6.14 25.81
N SER A 9 4.87 -6.99 26.76
CA SER A 9 4.60 -6.63 28.15
C SER A 9 5.88 -6.16 28.86
N HIS A 10 5.76 -5.09 29.64
CA HIS A 10 6.75 -4.55 30.57
C HIS A 10 7.16 -5.57 31.64
N HIS A 11 8.41 -5.51 32.13
CA HIS A 11 8.84 -5.59 33.55
C HIS A 11 10.33 -5.16 33.70
N ALA A 12 10.56 -4.16 34.58
CA ALA A 12 11.71 -3.77 35.46
C ALA A 12 13.17 -4.22 35.12
N CYS A 13 14.21 -3.38 35.04
CA CYS A 13 14.91 -2.41 35.95
C CYS A 13 16.20 -2.95 36.63
N HIS A 14 17.20 -2.04 36.75
CA HIS A 14 18.55 -2.06 37.39
C HIS A 14 19.72 -2.63 36.55
N ASP A 15 20.96 -2.09 36.52
CA ASP A 15 21.64 -0.87 37.03
C ASP A 15 23.10 -0.82 36.46
N GLY A 16 23.69 0.39 36.36
CA GLY A 16 25.16 0.66 36.27
C GLY A 16 25.81 0.48 34.88
N GLU A 17 26.67 1.35 34.31
CA GLU A 17 27.62 2.36 34.80
C GLU A 17 27.90 3.42 33.69
N LYS A 18 28.38 4.59 34.09
CA LYS A 18 28.95 5.68 33.26
C LYS A 18 30.42 5.87 33.66
N PRO A 19 31.33 6.36 32.79
CA PRO A 19 31.46 7.82 32.60
C PRO A 19 31.92 8.33 31.21
N SER A 20 31.72 9.65 31.03
CA SER A 20 31.98 10.56 29.89
C SER A 20 33.47 11.05 29.83
N PRO A 21 33.86 12.18 29.16
CA PRO A 21 33.31 12.97 28.02
C PRO A 21 34.38 13.41 26.96
N LEU A 22 33.98 14.05 25.84
CA LEU A 22 34.46 15.36 25.31
C LEU A 22 34.15 15.61 23.79
N HIS A 23 33.28 16.62 23.56
CA HIS A 23 33.05 17.63 22.48
C HIS A 23 33.98 17.79 21.23
N PRO A 24 33.65 18.65 20.21
CA PRO A 24 32.37 19.24 19.74
C PRO A 24 32.15 19.27 18.18
N ASN A 25 30.91 19.59 17.78
CA ASN A 25 30.36 20.21 16.55
C ASN A 25 31.20 20.43 15.26
N HIS A 26 30.62 20.02 14.12
CA HIS A 26 30.52 20.85 12.90
C HIS A 26 29.33 20.39 12.00
N PRO A 27 28.56 21.31 11.38
CA PRO A 27 27.55 20.99 10.38
C PRO A 27 28.18 20.92 8.96
N ASP A 28 27.38 20.48 7.99
CA ASP A 28 27.57 20.50 6.53
C ASP A 28 27.89 19.18 5.82
N GLY A 29 27.12 18.95 4.74
CA GLY A 29 27.62 18.25 3.57
C GLY A 29 27.10 16.84 3.34
N CYS A 30 25.82 16.70 3.00
CA CYS A 30 25.35 15.56 2.21
C CYS A 30 25.95 15.64 0.80
N GLN A 31 27.21 15.19 0.65
CA GLN A 31 27.82 14.90 -0.65
C GLN A 31 28.78 13.72 -0.53
N ARG A 32 28.41 12.60 -1.19
CA ARG A 32 29.34 11.76 -1.96
C ARG A 32 28.53 10.84 -2.86
N THR A 33 28.38 11.27 -4.10
CA THR A 33 28.05 10.44 -5.26
C THR A 33 29.23 9.57 -5.62
N THR A 34 29.04 8.25 -5.70
CA THR A 34 29.99 7.33 -6.33
C THR A 34 29.37 6.76 -7.61
N VAL A 35 30.08 6.97 -8.72
CA VAL A 35 29.78 6.50 -10.08
C VAL A 35 29.80 4.95 -10.14
N PRO A 36 28.92 4.28 -10.92
CA PRO A 36 28.89 2.82 -10.99
C PRO A 36 29.92 2.26 -11.99
N PRO A 37 30.39 1.01 -11.82
CA PRO A 37 31.19 0.34 -12.84
C PRO A 37 30.31 -0.30 -13.91
N HIS A 38 30.81 -0.27 -15.15
CA HIS A 38 30.23 -0.90 -16.32
C HIS A 38 30.29 -2.44 -16.26
N GLY A 39 29.23 -3.10 -16.77
CA GLY A 39 29.34 -4.33 -17.55
C GLY A 39 29.07 -5.66 -16.83
N SER A 40 27.86 -6.20 -17.01
CA SER A 40 27.61 -7.57 -17.53
C SER A 40 26.12 -7.89 -17.48
N ALA A 41 25.57 -8.32 -18.63
CA ALA A 41 24.20 -8.78 -18.77
C ALA A 41 24.01 -10.15 -18.11
N GLY A 42 23.89 -10.16 -16.78
CA GLY A 42 23.21 -11.22 -16.03
C GLY A 42 21.79 -10.75 -15.71
N ARG A 43 20.77 -11.59 -15.89
CA ARG A 43 19.39 -11.34 -15.41
C ARG A 43 19.37 -11.31 -13.89
N HIS A 44 19.92 -10.25 -13.30
CA HIS A 44 19.74 -9.93 -11.91
C HIS A 44 18.29 -9.50 -11.76
N ALA A 45 17.58 -10.07 -10.78
CA ALA A 45 16.26 -9.60 -10.40
C ALA A 45 16.34 -8.07 -10.21
N ARG A 46 15.52 -7.31 -10.95
CA ARG A 46 15.49 -5.85 -10.83
C ARG A 46 15.05 -5.50 -9.41
N SER A 47 15.95 -4.94 -8.61
CA SER A 47 15.58 -4.33 -7.34
C SER A 47 14.83 -3.04 -7.65
N VAL A 48 13.55 -2.99 -7.26
CA VAL A 48 12.74 -1.77 -7.33
C VAL A 48 13.03 -0.98 -6.06
N GLN A 49 14.06 -0.13 -6.07
CA GLN A 49 14.39 0.72 -4.93
C GLN A 49 14.10 2.16 -5.30
N GLY A 50 13.38 2.87 -4.43
CA GLY A 50 13.08 4.27 -4.68
C GLY A 50 12.16 4.87 -3.63
N PRO A 51 12.70 5.64 -2.67
CA PRO A 51 11.91 6.41 -1.72
C PRO A 51 10.80 7.25 -2.41
N THR A 52 11.08 7.78 -3.61
CA THR A 52 10.11 8.54 -4.42
C THR A 52 8.97 7.67 -4.96
N LEU A 53 9.27 6.43 -5.38
CA LEU A 53 8.26 5.49 -5.86
C LEU A 53 7.34 5.06 -4.71
N TRP A 54 7.90 4.79 -3.54
CA TRP A 54 7.10 4.51 -2.34
C TRP A 54 6.20 5.68 -1.96
N LYS A 55 6.74 6.92 -1.96
CA LYS A 55 5.93 8.13 -1.75
C LYS A 55 4.73 8.19 -2.70
N ARG A 56 4.94 7.92 -3.99
CA ARG A 56 3.85 7.96 -4.99
C ARG A 56 2.74 6.94 -4.68
N VAL A 57 3.13 5.73 -4.31
CA VAL A 57 2.21 4.66 -3.90
C VAL A 57 1.40 5.08 -2.67
N VAL A 58 2.06 5.60 -1.64
CA VAL A 58 1.41 6.04 -0.38
C VAL A 58 0.48 7.22 -0.60
N VAL A 59 0.90 8.24 -1.36
CA VAL A 59 0.05 9.38 -1.71
C VAL A 59 -1.24 8.90 -2.36
N SER A 60 -1.15 8.03 -3.38
CA SER A 60 -2.33 7.50 -4.06
C SER A 60 -3.22 6.64 -3.15
N LYS A 61 -2.63 5.85 -2.23
CA LYS A 61 -3.39 5.13 -1.20
C LYS A 61 -4.22 6.10 -0.35
N ILE A 62 -3.60 7.15 0.19
CA ILE A 62 -4.26 8.11 1.09
C ILE A 62 -5.37 8.87 0.34
N GLU A 63 -5.09 9.31 -0.88
CA GLU A 63 -6.10 9.97 -1.73
C GLU A 63 -7.30 9.05 -2.01
N ASN A 64 -7.05 7.77 -2.29
CA ASN A 64 -8.13 6.80 -2.50
C ASN A 64 -8.87 6.45 -1.20
N GLN A 65 -8.22 6.49 -0.03
CA GLN A 65 -8.89 6.34 1.26
C GLN A 65 -9.86 7.51 1.52
N ALA A 66 -9.43 8.75 1.29
CA ALA A 66 -10.29 9.92 1.35
C ALA A 66 -11.46 9.83 0.37
N ARG A 67 -11.19 9.39 -0.87
CA ARG A 67 -12.21 9.20 -1.88
C ARG A 67 -13.19 8.09 -1.50
N ALA A 68 -12.76 7.05 -0.80
CA ALA A 68 -13.63 5.98 -0.34
C ALA A 68 -14.63 6.49 0.70
N LEU A 69 -14.17 7.31 1.66
CA LEU A 69 -15.07 8.00 2.60
C LEU A 69 -16.09 8.87 1.86
N SER A 70 -15.64 9.63 0.85
CA SER A 70 -16.53 10.45 0.02
C SER A 70 -17.57 9.63 -0.74
N ILE A 71 -17.17 8.50 -1.34
CA ILE A 71 -18.07 7.58 -2.07
C ILE A 71 -19.11 6.97 -1.12
N LEU A 72 -18.72 6.67 0.12
CA LEU A 72 -19.59 6.11 1.14
C LEU A 72 -20.46 7.17 1.83
N GLY A 73 -20.24 8.46 1.56
CA GLY A 73 -20.93 9.57 2.24
C GLY A 73 -20.56 9.70 3.72
N LEU A 74 -19.34 9.32 4.08
CA LEU A 74 -18.79 9.40 5.43
C LEU A 74 -17.94 10.67 5.61
N ASP A 75 -17.87 11.17 6.84
CA ASP A 75 -17.02 12.29 7.22
C ASP A 75 -15.53 11.95 7.16
N GLY A 76 -14.68 12.96 7.31
CA GLY A 76 -13.22 12.78 7.44
C GLY A 76 -12.45 12.66 6.12
N ALA A 77 -13.12 12.73 4.96
CA ALA A 77 -12.46 12.66 3.65
C ALA A 77 -11.36 13.72 3.48
N GLU A 78 -11.66 15.00 3.78
CA GLU A 78 -10.68 16.09 3.66
C GLU A 78 -9.52 15.95 4.66
N GLU A 79 -9.82 15.52 5.90
CA GLU A 79 -8.82 15.26 6.93
C GLU A 79 -7.85 14.17 6.48
N VAL A 80 -8.36 13.03 6.02
CA VAL A 80 -7.55 11.92 5.51
C VAL A 80 -6.73 12.38 4.29
N TRP A 81 -7.35 13.10 3.35
CA TRP A 81 -6.67 13.59 2.16
C TRP A 81 -5.48 14.50 2.51
N SER A 82 -5.62 15.36 3.52
CA SER A 82 -4.58 16.30 3.92
C SER A 82 -3.24 15.63 4.31
N PHE A 83 -3.27 14.39 4.80
CA PHE A 83 -2.05 13.64 5.12
C PHE A 83 -1.20 13.35 3.88
N SER A 84 -1.80 13.27 2.69
CA SER A 84 -1.09 13.00 1.43
C SER A 84 -0.08 14.11 1.08
N LEU A 85 -0.39 15.36 1.45
CA LEU A 85 0.45 16.53 1.19
C LEU A 85 1.79 16.47 1.94
N GLY A 86 1.81 15.78 3.08
CA GLY A 86 2.99 15.67 3.95
C GLY A 86 3.85 14.43 3.73
N VAL A 87 3.55 13.59 2.73
CA VAL A 87 4.33 12.36 2.50
C VAL A 87 5.69 12.72 1.90
N CYS A 88 6.77 12.41 2.62
CA CYS A 88 8.14 12.53 2.13
C CYS A 88 8.60 11.24 1.40
N PRO A 89 9.60 11.32 0.51
CA PRO A 89 10.20 10.13 -0.09
C PRO A 89 10.60 9.11 0.99
N GLY A 90 10.15 7.86 0.84
CA GLY A 90 10.40 6.78 1.80
C GLY A 90 9.46 6.77 3.01
N ASP A 91 8.58 7.76 3.15
CA ASP A 91 7.63 7.95 4.25
C ASP A 91 8.24 7.78 5.66
N PRO A 92 9.34 8.50 6.00
CA PRO A 92 10.04 8.32 7.28
C PRO A 92 9.18 8.68 8.50
N ASP A 93 8.21 9.58 8.35
CA ASP A 93 7.30 10.01 9.41
C ASP A 93 6.06 9.11 9.52
N ASN A 94 5.98 8.03 8.74
CA ASN A 94 4.88 7.06 8.73
C ASN A 94 3.51 7.73 8.53
N ARG A 95 3.40 8.62 7.54
CA ARG A 95 2.14 9.28 7.16
C ARG A 95 1.13 8.26 6.65
N GLU A 96 1.59 7.19 6.02
CA GLU A 96 0.78 6.04 5.63
C GLU A 96 -0.01 5.46 6.82
N GLY A 97 0.67 5.13 7.92
CA GLY A 97 0.04 4.59 9.11
C GLY A 97 -0.87 5.59 9.83
N VAL A 98 -0.49 6.86 9.90
CA VAL A 98 -1.31 7.93 10.51
C VAL A 98 -2.62 8.13 9.73
N ALA A 99 -2.53 8.24 8.40
CA ALA A 99 -3.69 8.38 7.53
C ALA A 99 -4.59 7.14 7.59
N ALA A 100 -4.02 5.93 7.58
CA ALA A 100 -4.78 4.70 7.69
C ALA A 100 -5.55 4.61 9.02
N ARG A 101 -4.95 5.06 10.13
CA ARG A 101 -5.64 5.10 11.43
C ARG A 101 -6.84 6.03 11.40
N CYS A 102 -6.67 7.26 10.91
CA CYS A 102 -7.76 8.23 10.77
C CYS A 102 -8.85 7.70 9.83
N TYR A 103 -8.47 7.14 8.68
CA TYR A 103 -9.40 6.54 7.73
C TYR A 103 -10.25 5.43 8.36
N PHE A 104 -9.65 4.46 9.06
CA PHE A 104 -10.42 3.39 9.68
C PHE A 104 -11.28 3.87 10.87
N GLN A 105 -10.88 4.94 11.56
CA GLN A 105 -11.74 5.57 12.58
C GLN A 105 -13.04 6.12 11.99
N HIS A 106 -12.99 6.72 10.80
CA HIS A 106 -14.18 7.19 10.09
C HIS A 106 -14.94 6.05 9.39
N LEU A 107 -14.22 5.06 8.86
CA LEU A 107 -14.82 3.94 8.13
C LEU A 107 -15.58 2.96 9.04
N GLN A 108 -14.99 2.63 10.19
CA GLN A 108 -15.57 1.75 11.20
C GLN A 108 -14.91 2.01 12.57
N PRO A 109 -15.45 2.91 13.41
CA PRO A 109 -14.81 3.38 14.64
C PRO A 109 -14.35 2.27 15.60
N ASP A 110 -15.13 1.20 15.73
CA ASP A 110 -14.86 0.08 16.64
C ASP A 110 -13.94 -0.99 16.05
N LEU A 111 -13.45 -0.80 14.82
CA LEU A 111 -12.64 -1.81 14.13
C LEU A 111 -11.23 -1.87 14.71
N ASN A 112 -10.97 -2.88 15.53
CA ASN A 112 -9.61 -3.27 15.84
C ASN A 112 -9.05 -4.19 14.74
N ARG A 113 -8.19 -3.65 13.87
CA ARG A 113 -7.54 -4.36 12.74
C ARG A 113 -6.71 -5.58 13.15
N ARG A 114 -6.39 -5.74 14.43
CA ARG A 114 -5.59 -6.87 14.97
C ARG A 114 -6.44 -7.96 15.61
N CYS A 115 -7.74 -7.73 15.77
CA CYS A 115 -8.66 -8.68 16.39
C CYS A 115 -9.40 -9.51 15.34
N ARG A 116 -9.93 -10.65 15.79
CA ARG A 116 -10.85 -11.44 14.97
C ARG A 116 -12.16 -10.67 14.87
N ASP A 117 -12.49 -10.24 13.66
CA ASP A 117 -13.66 -9.42 13.36
C ASP A 117 -14.19 -9.79 11.96
N PRO A 118 -15.51 -9.82 11.73
CA PRO A 118 -16.09 -10.15 10.43
C PRO A 118 -15.60 -9.28 9.27
N LEU A 119 -15.45 -7.97 9.50
CA LEU A 119 -14.96 -7.04 8.50
C LEU A 119 -13.48 -7.30 8.24
N ASN A 120 -12.67 -7.55 9.28
CA ASN A 120 -11.27 -7.95 9.10
C ASN A 120 -11.13 -9.21 8.25
N SER A 121 -12.01 -10.20 8.42
CA SER A 121 -12.02 -11.41 7.58
C SER A 121 -12.28 -11.08 6.10
N ALA A 122 -13.27 -10.23 5.81
CA ALA A 122 -13.59 -9.80 4.45
C ALA A 122 -12.45 -8.99 3.83
N LEU A 123 -11.90 -8.02 4.57
CA LEU A 123 -10.76 -7.18 4.17
C LEU A 123 -9.52 -8.04 3.84
N ASN A 124 -9.17 -8.98 4.70
CA ASN A 124 -8.01 -9.86 4.50
C ASN A 124 -8.20 -10.78 3.28
N TYR A 125 -9.41 -11.29 3.07
CA TYR A 125 -9.70 -12.17 1.93
C TYR A 125 -9.69 -11.40 0.61
N GLY A 126 -10.33 -10.23 0.56
CA GLY A 126 -10.32 -9.36 -0.62
C GLY A 126 -8.91 -8.85 -0.95
N ALA A 127 -8.14 -8.47 0.05
CA ALA A 127 -6.74 -8.06 -0.12
C ALA A 127 -5.89 -9.19 -0.71
N ALA A 128 -6.06 -10.43 -0.24
CA ALA A 128 -5.34 -11.58 -0.80
C ALA A 128 -5.67 -11.83 -2.29
N ILE A 129 -6.90 -11.56 -2.73
CA ILE A 129 -7.29 -11.67 -4.15
C ILE A 129 -6.56 -10.61 -4.99
N VAL A 130 -6.53 -9.36 -4.52
CA VAL A 130 -5.84 -8.27 -5.23
C VAL A 130 -4.32 -8.48 -5.21
N GLN A 131 -3.74 -8.86 -4.07
CA GLN A 131 -2.32 -9.21 -3.92
C GLN A 131 -1.90 -10.26 -4.95
N ALA A 132 -2.70 -11.33 -5.10
CA ALA A 132 -2.41 -12.38 -6.08
C ALA A 132 -2.46 -11.87 -7.54
N ALA A 133 -3.39 -10.97 -7.86
CA ALA A 133 -3.47 -10.35 -9.18
C ALA A 133 -2.26 -9.44 -9.47
N VAL A 134 -1.87 -8.61 -8.50
CA VAL A 134 -0.68 -7.75 -8.58
C VAL A 134 0.58 -8.58 -8.69
N ALA A 135 0.76 -9.59 -7.84
CA ALA A 135 1.92 -10.49 -7.89
C ALA A 135 2.07 -11.16 -9.26
N ARG A 136 0.97 -11.64 -9.85
CA ARG A 136 0.99 -12.21 -11.21
C ARG A 136 1.42 -11.17 -12.25
N SER A 137 0.89 -9.95 -12.19
CA SER A 137 1.28 -8.87 -13.10
C SER A 137 2.76 -8.52 -12.95
N LEU A 138 3.28 -8.46 -11.72
CA LEU A 138 4.68 -8.19 -11.44
C LEU A 138 5.61 -9.25 -12.04
N VAL A 139 5.26 -10.55 -11.91
CA VAL A 139 6.01 -11.64 -12.53
C VAL A 139 6.03 -11.51 -14.05
N VAL A 140 4.89 -11.21 -14.67
CA VAL A 140 4.81 -10.96 -16.12
C VAL A 140 5.67 -9.76 -16.55
N ALA A 141 5.76 -8.74 -15.70
CA ALA A 141 6.62 -7.57 -15.94
C ALA A 141 8.11 -7.84 -15.67
N GLY A 142 8.47 -9.01 -15.15
CA GLY A 142 9.86 -9.43 -14.89
C GLY A 142 10.38 -9.10 -13.48
N PHE A 143 9.50 -8.79 -12.53
CA PHE A 143 9.86 -8.53 -11.13
C PHE A 143 9.76 -9.77 -10.26
N VAL A 144 10.49 -9.75 -9.14
CA VAL A 144 10.39 -10.76 -8.08
C VAL A 144 9.47 -10.21 -6.97
N PRO A 145 8.27 -10.77 -6.75
CA PRO A 145 7.30 -10.23 -5.79
C PRO A 145 7.80 -10.11 -4.34
N ALA A 146 8.81 -10.89 -3.95
CA ALA A 146 9.39 -10.84 -2.61
C ALA A 146 10.28 -9.62 -2.35
N LEU A 147 10.72 -8.91 -3.40
CA LEU A 147 11.65 -7.77 -3.30
C LEU A 147 10.89 -6.45 -3.31
N GLY A 148 10.40 -6.02 -2.13
CA GLY A 148 9.65 -4.78 -1.98
C GLY A 148 10.50 -3.52 -2.14
N ILE A 149 9.79 -2.41 -2.40
CA ILE A 149 10.27 -1.03 -2.45
C ILE A 149 10.45 -0.49 -1.03
N HIS A 150 9.51 -0.82 -0.15
CA HIS A 150 9.49 -0.40 1.24
C HIS A 150 9.42 -1.58 2.19
N HIS A 151 8.56 -2.57 1.92
CA HIS A 151 8.51 -3.76 2.76
C HIS A 151 9.70 -4.69 2.47
N HIS A 152 10.41 -5.09 3.52
CA HIS A 152 11.61 -5.93 3.43
C HIS A 152 11.56 -7.17 4.34
N SER A 153 10.35 -7.62 4.71
CA SER A 153 10.19 -8.79 5.57
C SER A 153 10.69 -10.05 4.86
N GLN A 154 11.69 -10.72 5.44
CA GLN A 154 12.25 -11.97 4.90
C GLN A 154 11.24 -13.12 4.87
N LEU A 155 10.18 -13.04 5.69
CA LEU A 155 9.13 -14.05 5.76
C LEU A 155 7.98 -13.80 4.77
N ASN A 156 7.98 -12.64 4.09
CA ASN A 156 6.92 -12.27 3.17
C ASN A 156 7.38 -12.43 1.71
N ALA A 157 6.86 -13.44 1.03
CA ALA A 157 7.13 -13.69 -0.39
C ALA A 157 6.45 -12.68 -1.35
N PHE A 158 5.70 -11.71 -0.82
CA PHE A 158 4.86 -10.79 -1.59
C PHE A 158 5.12 -9.31 -1.27
N ASN A 159 6.24 -8.94 -0.66
CA ASN A 159 6.53 -7.55 -0.26
C ASN A 159 6.26 -6.52 -1.37
N LEU A 160 6.72 -6.74 -2.60
CA LEU A 160 6.48 -5.83 -3.72
C LEU A 160 5.02 -5.81 -4.15
N ALA A 161 4.33 -6.96 -4.09
CA ALA A 161 2.91 -7.01 -4.40
C ALA A 161 2.09 -6.25 -3.35
N ASP A 162 2.49 -6.33 -2.07
CA ASP A 162 1.91 -5.55 -0.98
C ASP A 162 2.13 -4.06 -1.17
N ASP A 163 3.34 -3.65 -1.57
CA ASP A 163 3.62 -2.24 -1.89
C ASP A 163 2.74 -1.75 -3.04
N ILE A 164 2.73 -2.46 -4.17
CA ILE A 164 2.05 -1.99 -5.39
C ILE A 164 0.53 -2.06 -5.28
N MET A 165 -0.02 -2.91 -4.41
CA MET A 165 -1.47 -2.99 -4.20
C MET A 165 -2.04 -1.90 -3.28
N GLU A 166 -1.21 -1.12 -2.58
CA GLU A 166 -1.66 -0.11 -1.62
C GLU A 166 -2.76 0.83 -2.18
N PRO A 167 -2.64 1.40 -3.41
CA PRO A 167 -3.67 2.26 -3.99
C PRO A 167 -5.02 1.58 -4.24
N LEU A 168 -5.04 0.24 -4.33
CA LEU A 168 -6.23 -0.57 -4.60
C LEU A 168 -6.94 -1.03 -3.32
N ARG A 169 -6.32 -0.90 -2.14
CA ARG A 169 -6.93 -1.32 -0.87
C ARG A 169 -8.30 -0.68 -0.64
N PRO A 170 -8.54 0.61 -0.91
CA PRO A 170 -9.85 1.22 -0.69
C PRO A 170 -10.98 0.60 -1.52
N VAL A 171 -10.69 -0.02 -2.67
CA VAL A 171 -11.68 -0.79 -3.44
C VAL A 171 -12.10 -2.06 -2.71
N VAL A 172 -11.13 -2.72 -2.06
CA VAL A 172 -11.40 -3.87 -1.18
C VAL A 172 -12.22 -3.42 0.02
N ASP A 173 -11.88 -2.28 0.62
CA ASP A 173 -12.53 -1.77 1.81
C ASP A 173 -14.03 -1.54 1.59
N ILE A 174 -14.39 -0.84 0.51
CA ILE A 174 -15.80 -0.61 0.12
C ILE A 174 -16.52 -1.94 -0.09
N LEU A 175 -15.94 -2.86 -0.87
CA LEU A 175 -16.58 -4.15 -1.13
C LEU A 175 -16.71 -5.01 0.14
N ALA A 176 -15.76 -4.91 1.06
CA ALA A 176 -15.81 -5.64 2.32
C ALA A 176 -16.99 -5.17 3.18
N LEU A 177 -17.27 -3.86 3.23
CA LEU A 177 -18.45 -3.31 3.91
C LEU A 177 -19.77 -3.77 3.27
N GLU A 178 -19.82 -3.95 1.95
CA GLU A 178 -21.02 -4.45 1.25
C GLU A 178 -21.28 -5.95 1.49
N VAL A 179 -20.25 -6.71 1.88
CA VAL A 179 -20.29 -8.19 1.96
C VAL A 179 -20.24 -8.70 3.40
N VAL A 180 -19.72 -7.89 4.33
CA VAL A 180 -19.58 -8.29 5.74
C VAL A 180 -20.94 -8.64 6.34
N GLU A 181 -20.93 -9.70 7.13
CA GLU A 181 -22.08 -10.16 7.93
C GLU A 181 -21.61 -10.33 9.39
N SER A 182 -22.43 -10.90 10.26
CA SER A 182 -22.10 -11.08 11.68
C SER A 182 -20.99 -12.09 11.95
N SER A 183 -20.71 -13.02 11.03
CA SER A 183 -19.73 -14.10 11.22
C SER A 183 -18.34 -13.73 10.76
N CYS A 184 -17.34 -14.10 11.57
CA CYS A 184 -15.93 -14.04 11.18
C CYS A 184 -15.55 -15.07 10.11
N GLU A 185 -16.36 -16.11 9.91
CA GLU A 185 -16.15 -17.10 8.86
C GLU A 185 -16.94 -16.72 7.60
N LEU A 186 -16.20 -16.47 6.51
CA LEU A 186 -16.80 -16.09 5.24
C LEU A 186 -17.50 -17.27 4.58
N SER A 187 -18.78 -17.11 4.26
CA SER A 187 -19.56 -18.06 3.49
C SER A 187 -19.05 -18.19 2.05
N ARG A 188 -19.46 -19.25 1.35
CA ARG A 188 -19.15 -19.44 -0.07
C ARG A 188 -19.65 -18.28 -0.93
N GLN A 189 -20.82 -17.73 -0.57
CA GLN A 189 -21.41 -16.59 -1.27
C GLN A 189 -20.61 -15.31 -1.02
N GLN A 190 -20.21 -15.03 0.22
CA GLN A 190 -19.37 -13.88 0.56
C GLN A 190 -18.02 -13.94 -0.18
N ARG A 191 -17.34 -15.09 -0.14
CA ARG A 191 -16.10 -15.31 -0.92
C ARG A 191 -16.32 -15.10 -2.42
N SER A 192 -17.49 -15.49 -2.94
CA SER A 192 -17.86 -15.27 -4.34
C SER A 192 -18.02 -13.79 -4.68
N LYS A 193 -18.71 -13.02 -3.83
CA LYS A 193 -18.85 -11.57 -3.99
C LYS A 193 -17.50 -10.86 -3.92
N LEU A 194 -16.64 -11.24 -2.96
CA LEU A 194 -15.29 -10.66 -2.80
C LEU A 194 -14.39 -10.89 -4.02
N ARG A 195 -14.49 -12.03 -4.72
CA ARG A 195 -13.79 -12.21 -6.01
C ARG A 195 -14.18 -11.17 -7.06
N GLY A 196 -15.38 -10.62 -6.96
CA GLY A 196 -15.85 -9.51 -7.79
C GLY A 196 -15.04 -8.23 -7.65
N VAL A 197 -14.14 -8.10 -6.66
CA VAL A 197 -13.23 -6.95 -6.54
C VAL A 197 -12.42 -6.71 -7.81
N LEU A 198 -12.02 -7.80 -8.50
CA LEU A 198 -11.25 -7.72 -9.73
C LEU A 198 -12.06 -7.14 -10.91
N LEU A 199 -13.38 -7.16 -10.82
CA LEU A 199 -14.33 -6.64 -11.81
C LEU A 199 -14.81 -5.22 -11.47
N ARG A 200 -14.52 -4.71 -10.27
CA ARG A 200 -14.80 -3.32 -9.91
C ARG A 200 -14.06 -2.38 -10.84
N THR A 201 -14.65 -1.22 -11.12
CA THR A 201 -14.05 -0.24 -12.03
C THR A 201 -13.26 0.81 -11.27
N VAL A 202 -12.10 1.16 -11.82
CA VAL A 202 -11.21 2.24 -11.37
C VAL A 202 -10.84 3.09 -12.58
N CYS A 203 -10.35 4.30 -12.35
CA CYS A 203 -9.76 5.13 -13.38
C CYS A 203 -8.24 4.99 -13.35
N LEU A 204 -7.62 4.81 -14.51
CA LEU A 204 -6.17 4.81 -14.67
C LEU A 204 -5.86 5.47 -16.02
N GLU A 205 -4.98 6.48 -16.06
CA GLU A 205 -4.68 7.25 -17.28
C GLU A 205 -5.93 7.83 -17.95
N ASN A 206 -6.85 8.37 -17.17
CA ASN A 206 -8.15 8.88 -17.63
C ASN A 206 -9.03 7.84 -18.35
N GLN A 207 -8.75 6.55 -18.17
CA GLN A 207 -9.53 5.46 -18.72
C GLN A 207 -10.18 4.64 -17.61
N LYS A 208 -11.50 4.46 -17.72
CA LYS A 208 -12.24 3.54 -16.85
C LYS A 208 -11.93 2.11 -17.24
N MET A 209 -11.45 1.32 -16.29
CA MET A 209 -11.13 -0.08 -16.50
C MET A 209 -11.38 -0.92 -15.24
N THR A 210 -11.38 -2.24 -15.38
CA THR A 210 -11.49 -3.13 -14.22
C THR A 210 -10.22 -3.09 -13.38
N VAL A 211 -10.33 -3.38 -12.08
CA VAL A 211 -9.17 -3.55 -11.18
C VAL A 211 -8.19 -4.55 -11.78
N LEU A 212 -8.67 -5.67 -12.34
CA LEU A 212 -7.79 -6.65 -12.98
C LEU A 212 -6.96 -6.04 -14.12
N ARG A 213 -7.57 -5.25 -15.00
CA ARG A 213 -6.84 -4.57 -16.08
C ARG A 213 -5.90 -3.50 -15.54
N ALA A 214 -6.33 -2.75 -14.53
CA ALA A 214 -5.48 -1.76 -13.86
C ALA A 214 -4.24 -2.42 -13.25
N THR A 215 -4.36 -3.58 -12.57
CA THR A 215 -3.18 -4.28 -12.02
C THR A 215 -2.14 -4.61 -13.09
N ASN A 216 -2.57 -5.02 -14.30
CA ASN A 216 -1.66 -5.30 -15.40
C ASN A 216 -0.93 -4.04 -15.88
N ARG A 217 -1.68 -2.94 -16.06
CA ARG A 217 -1.13 -1.63 -16.45
C ARG A 217 -0.17 -1.06 -15.42
N MET A 218 -0.49 -1.20 -14.13
CA MET A 218 0.39 -0.82 -13.02
C MET A 218 1.73 -1.56 -13.11
N GLY A 219 1.72 -2.88 -13.30
CA GLY A 219 2.96 -3.68 -13.47
C GLY A 219 3.78 -3.28 -14.71
N GLU A 220 3.11 -3.02 -15.84
CA GLU A 220 3.77 -2.51 -17.06
C GLU A 220 4.44 -1.14 -16.84
N SER A 221 3.72 -0.22 -16.21
CA SER A 221 4.22 1.13 -15.93
C SER A 221 5.35 1.15 -14.91
N LEU A 222 5.32 0.25 -13.92
CA LEU A 222 6.40 0.07 -12.95
C LEU A 222 7.70 -0.35 -13.66
N ARG A 223 7.62 -1.21 -14.69
CA ARG A 223 8.77 -1.55 -15.53
C ARG A 223 9.33 -0.32 -16.25
N GLY A 224 8.46 0.57 -16.76
CA GLY A 224 8.87 1.84 -17.34
C GLY A 224 9.58 2.74 -16.31
N ALA A 225 8.92 2.98 -15.17
CA ALA A 225 9.44 3.80 -14.08
C ALA A 225 10.81 3.33 -13.57
N THR A 226 11.00 2.03 -13.44
CA THR A 226 12.28 1.46 -12.98
C THR A 226 13.36 1.48 -14.05
N THR A 227 13.01 1.35 -15.33
CA THR A 227 13.99 1.39 -16.43
C THR A 227 14.48 2.81 -16.69
N CYS A 228 13.60 3.81 -16.51
CA CYS A 228 13.91 5.22 -16.72
C CYS A 228 14.32 5.94 -15.42
N GLU A 229 14.33 5.24 -14.28
CA GLU A 229 14.58 5.81 -12.95
C GLU A 229 13.66 7.01 -12.61
N ASP A 230 12.43 6.98 -13.11
CA ASP A 230 11.44 8.05 -12.96
C ASP A 230 10.14 7.51 -12.35
N ALA A 231 9.94 7.80 -11.07
CA ALA A 231 8.76 7.39 -10.32
C ALA A 231 7.46 7.97 -10.90
N SER A 232 7.49 9.10 -11.61
CA SER A 232 6.28 9.73 -12.17
C SER A 232 5.61 8.87 -13.24
N LEU A 233 6.37 7.96 -13.88
CA LEU A 233 5.88 7.04 -14.90
C LEU A 233 5.08 5.87 -14.33
N MET A 234 5.16 5.59 -13.02
CA MET A 234 4.38 4.53 -12.41
C MET A 234 2.92 4.96 -12.34
N LEU A 235 2.01 4.19 -12.90
CA LEU A 235 0.59 4.53 -12.92
C LEU A 235 -0.05 4.10 -11.61
N THR A 236 -0.86 4.98 -11.02
CA THR A 236 -1.65 4.70 -9.81
C THR A 236 -3.14 4.93 -10.09
N PRO A 237 -4.01 3.98 -9.70
CA PRO A 237 -5.43 4.08 -9.98
C PRO A 237 -6.10 5.12 -9.09
N THR A 238 -7.15 5.75 -9.59
CA THR A 238 -8.12 6.50 -8.80
C THR A 238 -9.40 5.66 -8.67
N ILE A 239 -9.89 5.47 -7.45
CA ILE A 239 -11.12 4.70 -7.25
C ILE A 239 -12.36 5.46 -7.71
N LEU A 240 -13.38 4.73 -8.15
CA LEU A 240 -14.63 5.28 -8.66
C LEU A 240 -15.82 4.75 -7.87
N ALA A 241 -16.86 5.57 -7.75
CA ALA A 241 -18.19 5.09 -7.37
C ALA A 241 -18.67 4.08 -8.42
N GLN A 242 -19.22 2.96 -7.95
CA GLN A 242 -19.66 1.88 -8.84
C GLN A 242 -21.07 2.19 -9.38
N GLY A 243 -21.34 1.87 -10.65
CA GLY A 243 -22.66 2.05 -11.26
C GLY A 243 -22.99 3.46 -11.75
N THR A 244 -22.07 4.43 -11.63
CA THR A 244 -22.26 5.80 -12.14
C THR A 244 -21.45 6.05 -13.42
N GLU A 245 -21.94 6.95 -14.28
CA GLU A 245 -21.18 7.57 -15.39
C GLU A 245 -20.13 8.56 -14.86
N THR A 246 -19.44 8.22 -13.77
CA THR A 246 -18.34 9.04 -13.28
C THR A 246 -17.27 9.05 -14.36
N GLN A 247 -17.12 10.19 -15.03
CA GLN A 247 -16.03 10.42 -15.97
C GLN A 247 -14.71 10.37 -15.20
N CYS A 248 -13.72 9.75 -15.82
CA CYS A 248 -12.35 9.88 -15.41
C CYS A 248 -11.95 11.36 -15.52
N ALA A 249 -11.70 12.01 -14.38
CA ALA A 249 -11.19 13.38 -14.31
C ALA A 249 -9.67 13.36 -14.30
#